data_AF-A0A923RHY2-F1
#
_entry.id   AF-A0A923RHY2-F1
#
_cell.length_a   1.000
_cell.length_b   1.000
_cell.length_c   1.000
_cell.angle_alpha   90.00
_cell.angle_beta   90.00
_cell.angle_gamma   90.00
#
_symmetry.space_group_name_H-M   'P 1'
#
loop_
_entity.id
_entity.type
_entity.pdbx_description
1 polymer ?
#
loop_
_entity_poly.entity_id
_entity_poly.type
_entity_poly.pdbx_seq_one_letter_code
_entity_poly.pdbx_strand_id
1 'polypeptide(L)'
;MMLATGVLMLFLIVALLFKKKRKVLLTLTVYVLLAEVIFFIARPFWIDYQLTVRKIELEDYLESKYPNENWEISTIDFRENKTENPYYLKVIFETEPLYIYSYYVNGKGDVEQ
;
A
#
# COMPACT_ATOMS: atom_id res chain seq x y z
N MET A 1 0.36 12.21 -6.22
CA MET A 1 1.42 13.25 -6.19
C MET A 1 0.93 14.62 -6.65
N MET A 2 0.13 14.73 -7.73
CA MET A 2 -0.35 16.04 -8.24
C MET A 2 -1.19 16.86 -7.25
N LEU A 3 -2.00 16.22 -6.40
CA LEU A 3 -2.83 16.92 -5.41
C LEU A 3 -1.99 17.49 -4.24
N ALA A 4 -1.05 16.69 -3.73
CA ALA A 4 -0.10 17.07 -2.69
C ALA A 4 0.76 18.29 -3.09
N THR A 5 1.35 18.24 -4.29
CA THR A 5 2.13 19.36 -4.84
C THR A 5 1.28 20.61 -5.09
N GLY A 6 0.01 20.44 -5.50
CA GLY A 6 -0.93 21.54 -5.65
C GLY A 6 -1.24 22.25 -4.32
N VAL A 7 -1.46 21.50 -3.24
CA VAL A 7 -1.72 22.05 -1.90
C VAL A 7 -0.49 22.81 -1.37
N LEU A 8 0.71 22.26 -1.56
CA LEU A 8 1.96 22.93 -1.18
C LEU A 8 2.17 24.25 -1.94
N MET A 9 1.94 24.26 -3.25
CA MET A 9 2.01 25.48 -4.06
C MET A 9 1.00 26.54 -3.60
N LEU A 10 -0.21 26.13 -3.25
CA LEU A 10 -1.25 27.03 -2.75
C LEU A 10 -0.83 27.69 -1.42
N PHE A 11 -0.28 26.92 -0.48
CA PHE A 11 0.25 27.48 0.77
C PHE A 11 1.40 28.48 0.54
N LEU A 12 2.29 28.19 -0.41
CA LEU A 12 3.39 29.09 -0.76
C LEU A 12 2.89 30.40 -1.40
N ILE A 13 1.91 30.33 -2.29
CA ILE A 13 1.29 31.51 -2.93
C ILE A 13 0.57 32.36 -1.88
N VAL A 14 -0.23 31.76 -1.01
CA VAL A 14 -0.93 32.46 0.08
C VAL A 14 0.08 33.08 1.07
N ALA A 15 1.20 32.40 1.36
CA ALA A 15 2.26 32.94 2.20
C ALA A 15 2.96 34.17 1.59
N LEU A 16 3.11 34.22 0.27
CA LEU A 16 3.68 35.36 -0.45
C LEU A 16 2.73 36.56 -0.48
N LEU A 17 1.41 36.33 -0.60
CA LEU A 17 0.39 37.38 -0.62
C LEU A 17 0.14 37.99 0.77
N PHE A 18 0.16 37.17 1.84
CA PHE A 18 -0.17 37.61 3.19
C PHE A 18 1.06 37.83 4.08
N LYS A 19 1.80 38.92 3.83
CA LYS A 19 3.05 39.27 4.55
C LYS A 19 2.93 39.25 6.09
N LYS A 20 1.78 39.64 6.65
CA LYS A 20 1.54 39.62 8.12
C LYS A 20 1.47 38.21 8.72
N LYS A 21 1.01 37.21 7.96
CA LYS A 21 0.86 35.81 8.41
C LYS A 21 1.91 34.87 7.80
N ARG A 22 2.87 35.43 7.05
CA ARG A 22 3.88 34.66 6.30
C ARG A 22 4.63 33.64 7.15
N LYS A 23 5.04 34.00 8.38
CA LYS A 23 5.76 33.07 9.27
C LYS A 23 4.91 31.84 9.62
N VAL A 24 3.65 32.05 10.03
CA VAL A 24 2.73 30.97 10.38
C VAL A 24 2.46 30.06 9.17
N LEU A 25 2.21 30.65 8.00
CA LEU A 25 1.96 29.89 6.77
C LEU A 25 3.18 29.08 6.34
N LEU A 26 4.39 29.65 6.41
CA LEU A 26 5.62 28.92 6.12
C LEU A 26 5.87 27.78 7.10
N THR A 27 5.66 27.99 8.40
CA THR A 27 5.77 26.93 9.40
C THR A 27 4.79 25.79 9.09
N LEU A 28 3.54 26.12 8.73
CA LEU A 28 2.56 25.11 8.33
C LEU A 28 3.01 24.33 7.08
N THR A 29 3.54 25.01 6.07
CA THR A 29 4.12 24.36 4.88
C THR A 29 5.22 23.37 5.25
N VAL A 30 6.12 23.74 6.16
CA VAL A 30 7.20 22.85 6.62
C VAL A 30 6.63 21.61 7.31
N TYR A 31 5.61 21.75 8.16
CA TYR A 31 4.97 20.60 8.79
C TYR A 31 4.30 19.67 7.78
N VAL A 32 3.62 20.22 6.78
CA VAL A 32 2.99 19.43 5.70
C VAL A 32 4.05 18.66 4.91
N LEU A 33 5.16 19.32 4.54
CA LEU A 33 6.28 18.67 3.87
C LEU A 33 6.87 17.52 4.70
N LEU A 34 7.08 17.75 6.00
CA LEU A 34 7.57 16.70 6.89
C LEU A 34 6.61 15.52 6.98
N ALA A 35 5.30 15.78 7.09
CA ALA A 35 4.29 14.74 7.12
C ALA A 35 4.26 13.93 5.81
N GLU A 36 4.40 14.57 4.66
CA GLU A 36 4.51 13.87 3.37
C GLU A 36 5.74 12.98 3.30
N VAL A 37 6.91 13.48 3.70
CA VAL A 37 8.15 12.70 3.72
C VAL A 37 7.98 11.46 4.61
N ILE A 38 7.46 11.65 5.82
CA ILE A 38 7.19 10.53 6.74
C ILE A 38 6.21 9.53 6.12
N PHE A 39 5.13 10.01 5.51
CA PHE A 39 4.14 9.15 4.87
C PHE A 39 4.77 8.30 3.75
N PHE A 40 5.60 8.88 2.89
CA PHE A 40 6.25 8.14 1.81
C PHE A 40 7.28 7.11 2.32
N ILE A 41 7.98 7.42 3.41
CA ILE A 41 8.90 6.48 4.05
C ILE A 41 8.13 5.36 4.76
N ALA A 42 7.04 5.67 5.46
CA ALA A 42 6.27 4.71 6.24
C ALA A 42 5.39 3.79 5.37
N ARG A 43 4.87 4.29 4.25
CA ARG A 43 3.99 3.54 3.33
C ARG A 43 4.52 2.16 2.92
N PRO A 44 5.77 1.98 2.45
CA PRO A 44 6.26 0.66 2.05
C PRO A 44 6.26 -0.33 3.22
N PHE A 45 6.69 0.09 4.41
CA PHE A 45 6.66 -0.77 5.60
C PHE A 45 5.22 -1.15 6.02
N TRP A 46 4.28 -0.20 5.88
CA TRP A 46 2.87 -0.49 6.14
C TRP A 46 2.30 -1.52 5.16
N ILE A 47 2.67 -1.44 3.87
CA ILE A 47 2.27 -2.42 2.86
C ILE A 47 2.86 -3.79 3.19
N ASP A 48 4.16 -3.88 3.48
CA ASP A 48 4.82 -5.14 3.85
C ASP A 48 4.14 -5.82 5.06
N TYR A 49 3.78 -5.03 6.08
CA TYR A 49 3.04 -5.51 7.24
C TYR A 49 1.66 -6.07 6.86
N GLN A 50 0.89 -5.34 6.05
CA GLN A 50 -0.43 -5.77 5.58
C GLN A 50 -0.35 -7.05 4.73
N LEU A 51 0.67 -7.18 3.87
CA LEU A 51 0.87 -8.40 3.08
C LEU A 51 1.18 -9.60 3.97
N THR A 52 1.96 -9.41 5.02
CA THR A 52 2.26 -10.49 5.98
C THR A 52 0.99 -11.00 6.65
N VAL A 53 0.14 -10.09 7.15
CA VAL A 53 -1.13 -10.46 7.79
C VAL A 53 -2.05 -11.18 6.81
N ARG A 54 -2.23 -10.63 5.61
CA ARG A 54 -3.10 -11.23 4.58
C ARG A 54 -2.59 -12.58 4.08
N LYS A 55 -1.28 -12.78 4.03
CA LYS A 55 -0.70 -14.08 3.66
C LYS A 55 -1.07 -15.15 4.69
N ILE A 56 -1.03 -14.83 5.98
CA ILE A 56 -1.44 -15.77 7.04
C ILE A 56 -2.94 -16.10 6.90
N GLU A 57 -3.79 -15.10 6.71
CA GLU A 57 -5.23 -15.31 6.52
C GLU A 57 -5.54 -16.14 5.26
N LEU A 58 -4.79 -15.93 4.18
CA LEU A 58 -4.92 -16.74 2.97
C LEU A 58 -4.46 -18.18 3.19
N GLU A 59 -3.37 -18.39 3.93
CA GLU A 59 -2.88 -19.72 4.27
C GLU A 59 -3.96 -20.51 5.02
N ASP A 60 -4.54 -19.93 6.08
CA ASP A 60 -5.61 -20.55 6.86
C ASP A 60 -6.83 -20.91 5.99
N TYR A 61 -7.20 -20.03 5.05
CA TYR A 61 -8.27 -20.29 4.10
C TYR A 61 -7.97 -21.46 3.16
N LEU A 62 -6.75 -21.50 2.61
CA LEU A 62 -6.33 -22.55 1.67
C LEU A 62 -6.19 -23.90 2.36
N GLU A 63 -5.64 -23.95 3.58
CA GLU A 63 -5.60 -25.17 4.40
C GLU A 63 -6.99 -25.73 4.67
N SER A 64 -7.95 -24.86 5.00
CA SER A 64 -9.33 -25.29 5.23
C SER A 64 -10.02 -25.78 3.95
N LYS A 65 -9.70 -25.19 2.80
CA LYS A 65 -10.40 -25.47 1.53
C LYS A 65 -9.78 -26.62 0.74
N TYR A 66 -8.47 -26.77 0.81
CA TYR A 66 -7.66 -27.72 0.05
C TYR A 66 -6.68 -28.49 0.97
N PRO A 67 -7.17 -29.29 1.92
CA PRO A 67 -6.37 -29.85 3.02
C PRO A 67 -5.30 -30.88 2.60
N ASN A 68 -5.31 -31.35 1.35
CA ASN A 68 -4.34 -32.31 0.82
C ASN A 68 -3.53 -31.73 -0.36
N GLU A 69 -3.61 -30.43 -0.57
CA GLU A 69 -2.89 -29.72 -1.61
C GLU A 69 -1.77 -28.90 -0.98
N ASN A 70 -0.68 -28.72 -1.69
CA ASN A 70 0.38 -27.78 -1.31
C ASN A 70 0.37 -26.61 -2.29
N TRP A 71 0.81 -25.45 -1.83
CA TRP A 71 0.86 -24.26 -2.67
C TRP A 71 2.05 -23.37 -2.34
N GLU A 72 2.40 -22.51 -3.29
CA GLU A 72 3.35 -21.43 -3.09
C GLU A 72 2.62 -20.08 -3.18
N ILE A 73 2.73 -19.26 -2.12
CA ILE A 73 2.22 -17.90 -2.11
C ILE A 73 3.34 -16.91 -2.38
N SER A 74 3.22 -16.17 -3.48
CA SER A 74 4.08 -15.05 -3.85
C SER A 74 3.33 -13.72 -3.85
N THR A 75 4.06 -12.64 -3.57
CA THR A 75 3.52 -11.27 -3.58
C THR A 75 4.00 -10.53 -4.82
N ILE A 76 3.21 -9.58 -5.31
CA ILE A 76 3.66 -8.67 -6.36
C ILE A 76 4.69 -7.69 -5.77
N ASP A 77 5.85 -7.57 -6.40
CA ASP A 77 6.80 -6.50 -6.04
C ASP A 77 6.23 -5.16 -6.49
N PHE A 78 5.64 -4.44 -5.53
CA PHE A 78 5.00 -3.14 -5.74
C PHE A 78 5.98 -1.98 -5.88
N ARG A 79 7.26 -2.20 -5.57
CA ARG A 79 8.32 -1.19 -5.73
C ARG A 79 8.74 -1.14 -7.19
N GLU A 80 8.79 -2.29 -7.84
CA GLU A 80 9.03 -2.43 -9.28
C GLU A 80 7.75 -2.23 -10.11
N ASN A 81 6.62 -2.76 -9.67
CA ASN A 81 5.35 -2.75 -10.41
C ASN A 81 4.32 -1.78 -9.79
N LYS A 82 4.46 -0.49 -10.09
CA LYS A 82 3.64 0.59 -9.48
C LYS A 82 2.18 0.64 -9.94
N THR A 83 1.83 -0.07 -11.01
CA THR A 83 0.47 -0.12 -11.58
C THR A 83 -0.36 -1.28 -11.03
N GLU A 84 0.29 -2.32 -10.51
CA GLU A 84 -0.41 -3.47 -9.95
C GLU A 84 -0.79 -3.19 -8.50
N ASN A 85 -1.93 -3.71 -8.08
CA ASN A 85 -2.37 -3.59 -6.70
C ASN A 85 -1.50 -4.53 -5.84
N PRO A 86 -0.70 -4.00 -4.89
CA PRO A 86 0.22 -4.80 -4.07
C PRO A 86 -0.49 -5.89 -3.28
N TYR A 87 -1.77 -5.70 -2.98
CA TYR A 87 -2.53 -6.52 -2.06
C TYR A 87 -3.12 -7.79 -2.68
N TYR A 88 -2.84 -8.07 -3.96
CA TYR A 88 -3.13 -9.38 -4.53
C TYR A 88 -1.98 -10.34 -4.25
N LEU A 89 -2.34 -11.52 -3.77
CA LEU A 89 -1.45 -12.64 -3.51
C LEU A 89 -1.58 -13.64 -4.64
N LYS A 90 -0.46 -14.09 -5.20
CA LYS A 90 -0.41 -15.08 -6.27
C LYS A 90 -0.17 -16.46 -5.66
N VAL A 91 -1.04 -17.40 -5.97
CA VAL A 91 -1.00 -18.78 -5.47
C VAL A 91 -0.81 -19.72 -6.64
N ILE A 92 0.15 -20.63 -6.51
CA ILE A 92 0.38 -21.73 -7.45
C ILE A 92 0.21 -23.02 -6.66
N PHE A 93 -0.72 -23.86 -7.09
CA PHE A 93 -0.93 -25.18 -6.47
C PHE A 93 0.03 -26.21 -7.09
N GLU A 94 0.55 -27.14 -6.28
CA GLU A 94 1.50 -28.15 -6.75
C GLU A 94 0.88 -29.09 -7.81
N THR A 95 -0.41 -29.39 -7.71
CA THR A 95 -1.13 -30.17 -8.73
C THR A 95 -1.35 -29.42 -10.04
N GLU A 96 -1.36 -28.09 -10.01
CA GLU A 96 -1.65 -27.22 -11.16
C GLU A 96 -0.54 -26.15 -11.36
N PRO A 97 0.72 -26.55 -11.59
CA PRO A 97 1.87 -25.63 -11.55
C PRO A 97 1.90 -24.64 -12.73
N LEU A 98 1.05 -24.86 -13.75
CA LEU A 98 0.93 -23.98 -14.92
C LEU A 98 -0.10 -22.86 -14.72
N TYR A 99 -0.85 -22.88 -13.61
CA TYR A 99 -1.90 -21.91 -13.32
C TYR A 99 -1.50 -21.04 -12.12
N ILE A 100 -1.65 -19.73 -12.28
CA ILE A 100 -1.41 -18.73 -11.23
C ILE A 100 -2.76 -18.12 -10.86
N TYR A 101 -3.19 -18.38 -9.64
CA TYR A 101 -4.43 -17.84 -9.09
C TYR A 101 -4.13 -16.55 -8.33
N SER A 102 -4.90 -15.49 -8.60
CA SER A 102 -4.78 -14.24 -7.85
C SER A 102 -5.85 -14.20 -6.78
N TYR A 103 -5.45 -13.95 -5.54
CA TYR A 103 -6.36 -13.83 -4.40
C TYR A 103 -6.24 -12.44 -3.79
N TYR A 104 -7.37 -11.88 -3.39
CA TYR A 104 -7.46 -10.67 -2.59
C TYR A 104 -8.04 -11.00 -1.22
N VAL A 105 -7.26 -10.72 -0.17
CA VAL A 105 -7.75 -10.82 1.20
C VAL A 105 -8.08 -9.43 1.70
N ASN A 106 -9.32 -9.22 2.14
CA ASN A 106 -9.76 -7.93 2.67
C ASN A 106 -9.29 -7.74 4.13
N GLY A 107 -9.45 -6.53 4.69
CA GLY A 107 -9.00 -6.26 6.06
C GLY A 107 -9.79 -6.92 7.19
N LYS A 108 -10.76 -7.79 6.87
CA LYS A 108 -11.53 -8.63 7.81
C LYS A 108 -11.18 -10.12 7.70
N GLY A 109 -10.27 -10.48 6.80
CA GLY A 109 -9.93 -11.87 6.49
C GLY A 109 -10.86 -12.55 5.48
N ASP A 110 -11.80 -11.83 4.85
CA ASP A 110 -12.57 -12.44 3.77
C ASP A 110 -11.69 -12.56 2.52
N VAL A 111 -11.72 -13.74 1.90
CA VAL A 111 -10.91 -14.09 0.73
C VAL A 111 -11.75 -14.08 -0.53
N GLU A 112 -11.31 -13.33 -1.53
CA GLU A 112 -11.87 -13.25 -2.88
C GLU A 112 -10.82 -13.74 -3.89
N GLN A 113 -11.25 -14.44 -4.94
CA GLN A 113 -10.40 -14.97 -6.03
C GLN A 113 -10.80 -14.33 -7.35
#